data_AF-A0A2V8GFV0-F1
#
_entry.id   AF-A0A2V8GFV0-F1
#
_cell.length_a   1.000
_cell.length_b   1.000
_cell.length_c   1.000
_cell.angle_alpha   90.00
_cell.angle_beta   90.00
_cell.angle_gamma   90.00
#
_symmetry.space_group_name_H-M   'P 1'
#
loop_
_entity.id
_entity.type
_entity.pdbx_description
1 polymer ?
#
loop_
_entity_poly.entity_id
_entity_poly.type
_entity_poly.pdbx_seq_one_letter_code
_entity_poly.pdbx_strand_id
1 'polypeptide(L)'
;SSTNYTTSSSVSWGASTDRIVPGDYDGDGKADPAVYRPSTGAWHILKSSTNFTTSMSVSWGLSTDVPEPGDYDGDGKTDPAVYRPSTGSWYILYSSTNYTTSGAVSWGLSTDIPLPADYDGDGK
;
A
#
# COMPACT_ATOMS: atom_id res chain seq x y z
N SER A 1 0.54 37.47 8.69
CA SER A 1 0.88 36.15 9.27
C SER A 1 1.58 35.35 8.19
N SER A 2 2.89 35.13 8.35
CA SER A 2 3.77 34.33 7.47
C SER A 2 3.42 32.84 7.61
N THR A 3 3.60 31.96 6.62
CA THR A 3 4.91 31.58 6.05
C THR A 3 4.78 30.79 4.73
N ASN A 4 5.71 31.13 3.82
CA ASN A 4 6.28 30.37 2.70
C ASN A 4 6.06 28.84 2.67
N TYR A 5 5.34 28.35 1.65
CA TYR A 5 5.52 27.01 1.09
C TYR A 5 6.27 27.15 -0.24
N THR A 6 7.61 27.16 -0.22
CA THR A 6 8.42 27.33 -1.46
C THR A 6 9.40 26.19 -1.71
N THR A 7 9.02 24.97 -1.36
CA THR A 7 9.72 23.76 -1.82
C THR A 7 8.69 22.74 -2.29
N SER A 8 8.39 22.75 -3.59
CA SER A 8 7.74 21.63 -4.26
C SER A 8 8.83 20.70 -4.80
N SER A 9 8.90 19.47 -4.29
CA SER A 9 9.71 18.41 -4.87
C SER A 9 8.82 17.59 -5.81
N SER A 10 9.16 17.55 -7.10
CA SER A 10 8.50 16.67 -8.06
C SER A 10 9.38 15.47 -8.35
N VAL A 11 8.91 14.28 -8.00
CA VAL A 11 9.55 13.01 -8.41
C VAL A 11 8.64 12.39 -9.47
N SER A 12 9.15 12.22 -10.69
CA SER A 12 8.44 11.46 -11.74
C SER A 12 8.75 9.98 -11.55
N TRP A 13 7.77 9.23 -11.08
CA TRP A 13 7.92 7.82 -10.76
C TRP A 13 6.61 7.07 -10.99
N GLY A 14 6.71 5.82 -11.45
CA GLY A 14 5.57 5.01 -11.86
C GLY A 14 5.27 5.04 -13.37
N ALA A 15 4.53 4.04 -13.83
CA ALA A 15 3.98 3.93 -15.18
C ALA A 15 2.51 4.38 -15.19
N SER A 16 1.98 4.75 -16.36
CA SER A 16 0.59 5.21 -16.49
C SER A 16 -0.47 4.17 -16.11
N THR A 17 -0.08 2.90 -16.02
CA THR A 17 -0.95 1.79 -15.63
C THR A 17 -0.87 1.44 -14.14
N ASP A 18 0.02 2.11 -13.40
CA ASP A 18 0.18 1.84 -11.98
C ASP A 18 -0.99 2.45 -11.18
N ARG A 19 -1.32 1.83 -10.06
CA ARG A 19 -2.35 2.28 -9.12
C ARG A 19 -1.68 2.91 -7.91
N ILE A 20 -2.15 4.09 -7.49
CA ILE A 20 -1.61 4.77 -6.29
C ILE A 20 -2.08 4.04 -5.03
N VAL A 21 -1.15 3.84 -4.09
CA VAL A 21 -1.37 3.07 -2.85
C VAL A 21 -0.57 3.67 -1.69
N PRO A 22 -0.76 4.94 -1.34
CA PRO A 22 0.03 5.57 -0.26
C PRO A 22 -0.26 4.91 1.11
N GLY A 23 0.75 4.86 1.97
CA GLY A 23 0.67 4.31 3.33
C GLY A 23 2.01 4.45 4.05
N ASP A 24 2.06 4.30 5.38
CA ASP A 24 3.32 4.29 6.14
C ASP A 24 3.98 2.91 6.06
N TYR A 25 4.74 2.65 5.00
CA TYR A 25 5.32 1.33 4.74
C TYR A 25 6.66 1.13 5.45
N ASP A 26 7.38 2.22 5.76
CA ASP A 26 8.65 2.15 6.47
C ASP A 26 8.55 2.32 7.99
N GLY A 27 7.38 2.73 8.50
CA GLY A 27 7.03 2.79 9.92
C GLY A 27 7.56 4.04 10.61
N ASP A 28 7.70 5.15 9.88
CA ASP A 28 8.19 6.42 10.43
C ASP A 28 7.09 7.37 10.92
N GLY A 29 5.84 6.93 10.85
CA GLY A 29 4.64 7.69 11.21
C GLY A 29 4.14 8.61 10.10
N LYS A 30 4.67 8.52 8.87
CA LYS A 30 4.22 9.32 7.73
C LYS A 30 3.86 8.44 6.54
N ALA A 31 2.88 8.88 5.77
CA ALA A 31 2.55 8.21 4.52
C ALA A 31 3.70 8.34 3.50
N ASP A 32 4.11 7.20 2.97
CA ASP A 32 5.02 7.05 1.85
C ASP A 32 4.25 7.08 0.52
N PRO A 33 4.75 7.82 -0.50
CA PRO A 33 4.29 7.65 -1.87
C PRO A 33 4.58 6.23 -2.36
N ALA A 34 3.54 5.54 -2.82
CA ALA A 34 3.67 4.19 -3.32
C ALA A 34 2.71 3.91 -4.48
N VAL A 35 3.13 2.96 -5.32
CA VAL A 35 2.36 2.49 -6.47
C VAL A 35 2.36 0.96 -6.55
N TYR A 36 1.23 0.40 -6.96
CA TYR A 36 1.08 -1.00 -7.35
C TYR A 36 1.05 -1.10 -8.88
N ARG A 37 1.91 -1.95 -9.45
CA ARG A 37 1.96 -2.26 -10.88
C ARG A 37 1.26 -3.59 -11.16
N PRO A 38 0.04 -3.60 -11.71
CA PRO A 38 -0.71 -4.84 -11.91
C PRO A 38 0.00 -5.83 -12.83
N SER A 39 0.69 -5.36 -13.88
CA SER A 39 1.34 -6.25 -14.86
C SER A 39 2.41 -7.15 -14.27
N THR A 40 3.02 -6.77 -13.13
CA THR A 40 4.08 -7.53 -12.46
C THR A 40 3.77 -7.88 -11.02
N GLY A 41 2.65 -7.39 -10.47
CA GLY A 41 2.36 -7.43 -9.04
C GLY A 41 3.35 -6.62 -8.20
N ALA A 42 4.10 -5.69 -8.78
CA ALA A 42 5.15 -4.99 -8.06
C ALA A 42 4.57 -3.81 -7.27
N TRP A 43 4.86 -3.77 -5.98
CA TRP A 43 4.67 -2.63 -5.12
C TRP A 43 5.98 -1.87 -5.07
N HIS A 44 5.94 -0.60 -5.39
CA HIS A 44 7.08 0.28 -5.29
C HIS A 44 6.75 1.39 -4.30
N ILE A 45 7.62 1.57 -3.30
CA ILE A 45 7.44 2.52 -2.20
C ILE A 45 8.64 3.47 -2.13
N LEU A 46 8.39 4.76 -2.02
CA LEU A 46 9.42 5.79 -1.85
C LEU A 46 9.43 6.29 -0.40
N LYS A 47 10.52 6.02 0.32
CA LYS A 47 10.58 6.13 1.79
C LYS A 47 10.71 7.56 2.29
N SER A 48 9.70 8.02 3.01
CA SER A 48 9.62 9.35 3.62
C SER A 48 10.66 9.54 4.73
N SER A 49 11.01 8.48 5.48
CA SER A 49 12.08 8.48 6.50
C SER A 49 13.45 8.91 5.98
N THR A 50 13.66 8.79 4.66
CA THR A 50 14.92 9.14 3.98
C THR A 50 14.82 10.41 3.17
N ASN A 51 13.83 11.27 3.45
CA ASN A 51 13.50 12.43 2.63
C ASN A 51 13.32 12.06 1.14
N PHE A 52 12.67 10.92 0.88
CA PHE A 52 12.38 10.42 -0.47
C PHE A 52 13.62 10.12 -1.33
N THR A 53 14.77 9.82 -0.72
CA THR A 53 16.01 9.49 -1.45
C THR A 53 16.23 7.99 -1.67
N THR A 54 15.50 7.14 -0.94
CA THR A 54 15.57 5.68 -1.05
C THR A 54 14.20 5.07 -1.24
N SER A 55 14.14 3.93 -1.93
CA SER A 55 12.92 3.19 -2.20
C SER A 55 13.04 1.74 -1.75
N MET A 56 11.89 1.10 -1.58
CA MET A 56 11.79 -0.35 -1.46
C MET A 56 10.78 -0.91 -2.46
N SER A 57 10.84 -2.21 -2.69
CA SER A 57 9.88 -2.88 -3.57
C SER A 57 9.64 -4.32 -3.13
N VAL A 58 8.40 -4.76 -3.32
CA VAL A 58 7.97 -6.14 -3.06
C VAL A 58 7.05 -6.58 -4.19
N SER A 59 7.15 -7.83 -4.62
CA SER A 59 6.29 -8.36 -5.68
C SER A 59 5.23 -9.27 -5.06
N TRP A 60 3.97 -8.84 -5.10
CA TRP A 60 2.84 -9.54 -4.51
C TRP A 60 1.51 -9.22 -5.20
N GLY A 61 0.71 -10.25 -5.46
CA GLY A 61 -0.58 -10.14 -6.13
C GLY A 61 -0.55 -10.45 -7.63
N LEU A 62 -1.72 -10.43 -8.26
CA LEU A 62 -1.95 -10.72 -9.67
C LEU A 62 -2.46 -9.48 -10.42
N SER A 63 -2.34 -9.49 -11.74
CA SER A 63 -2.77 -8.38 -12.60
C SER A 63 -4.26 -8.03 -12.53
N THR A 64 -5.09 -8.97 -12.08
CA THR A 64 -6.53 -8.78 -11.88
C THR A 64 -6.90 -8.35 -10.47
N ASP A 65 -5.94 -8.36 -9.54
CA ASP A 65 -6.23 -8.02 -8.16
C ASP A 65 -6.39 -6.49 -7.99
N VAL A 66 -7.12 -6.10 -6.95
CA VAL A 66 -7.31 -4.71 -6.53
C VAL A 66 -6.44 -4.45 -5.31
N PRO A 67 -5.46 -3.53 -5.35
CA PRO A 67 -4.59 -3.30 -4.21
C PRO A 67 -5.34 -2.52 -3.13
N GLU A 68 -5.27 -3.01 -1.89
CA GLU A 68 -5.99 -2.46 -0.74
C GLU A 68 -5.11 -2.46 0.52
N PRO A 69 -4.04 -1.64 0.53
CA PRO A 69 -3.09 -1.61 1.62
C PRO A 69 -3.71 -1.10 2.94
N GLY A 70 -3.15 -1.54 4.07
CA GLY A 70 -3.57 -1.17 5.42
C GLY A 70 -2.71 -1.88 6.47
N ASP A 71 -2.77 -1.51 7.75
CA ASP A 71 -2.07 -2.21 8.83
C ASP A 71 -2.96 -3.34 9.38
N TYR A 72 -2.87 -4.53 8.78
CA TYR A 72 -3.79 -5.63 9.08
C TYR A 72 -3.32 -6.52 10.23
N ASP A 73 -2.05 -6.45 10.61
CA ASP A 73 -1.50 -7.19 11.76
C ASP A 73 -1.17 -6.32 12.97
N GLY A 74 -1.32 -5.00 12.87
CA GLY A 74 -1.19 -4.04 13.95
C GLY A 74 0.26 -3.75 14.32
N ASP A 75 1.22 -3.94 13.41
CA ASP A 75 2.64 -3.69 13.65
C ASP A 75 3.04 -2.22 13.48
N GLY A 76 2.10 -1.36 13.07
CA GLY A 76 2.32 0.06 12.83
C GLY A 76 2.90 0.37 11.45
N LYS A 77 2.91 -0.60 10.53
CA LYS A 77 3.27 -0.42 9.13
C LYS A 77 2.14 -0.84 8.22
N THR A 78 2.08 -0.21 7.05
CA THR A 78 1.16 -0.59 6.00
C THR A 78 1.58 -1.91 5.35
N ASP A 79 0.69 -2.90 5.37
CA ASP A 79 0.84 -4.16 4.66
C ASP A 79 0.41 -4.02 3.18
N PRO A 80 1.19 -4.58 2.24
CA PRO A 80 0.69 -4.88 0.90
C PRO A 80 -0.45 -5.89 0.97
N ALA A 81 -1.65 -5.44 0.61
CA ALA A 81 -2.83 -6.29 0.56
C ALA A 81 -3.57 -6.13 -0.77
N VAL A 82 -4.25 -7.18 -1.18
CA VAL A 82 -5.04 -7.20 -2.41
C VAL A 82 -6.38 -7.90 -2.21
N TYR A 83 -7.42 -7.36 -2.81
CA TYR A 83 -8.69 -8.03 -3.02
C TYR A 83 -8.71 -8.70 -4.40
N ARG A 84 -9.18 -9.94 -4.45
CA ARG A 84 -9.33 -10.73 -5.68
C ARG A 84 -10.81 -10.90 -6.02
N PRO A 85 -11.34 -10.15 -6.99
CA PRO A 85 -12.76 -10.23 -7.34
C PRO A 85 -13.20 -11.62 -7.79
N SER A 86 -12.33 -12.38 -8.46
CA SER A 86 -12.69 -13.71 -8.97
C SER A 86 -13.01 -14.72 -7.87
N THR A 87 -12.53 -14.50 -6.64
CA THR A 87 -12.77 -15.39 -5.50
C THR A 87 -13.45 -14.71 -4.32
N GLY A 88 -13.60 -13.38 -4.33
CA GLY A 88 -14.09 -12.62 -3.18
C GLY A 88 -13.14 -12.68 -1.99
N SER A 89 -11.84 -12.87 -2.24
CA SER A 89 -10.84 -13.09 -1.19
C SER A 89 -9.87 -11.93 -1.08
N TRP A 90 -9.53 -11.59 0.16
CA TRP A 90 -8.47 -10.68 0.54
C TRP A 90 -7.20 -11.49 0.82
N TYR A 91 -6.07 -10.98 0.33
CA TYR A 91 -4.74 -11.54 0.56
C TYR A 91 -3.84 -10.45 1.11
N ILE A 92 -3.24 -10.69 2.27
CA ILE A 92 -2.42 -9.72 3.00
C ILE A 92 -1.01 -10.27 3.12
N LEU A 93 0.01 -9.47 2.80
CA LEU A 93 1.42 -9.82 2.97
C LEU A 93 2.00 -9.02 4.13
N TYR A 94 2.36 -9.72 5.21
CA TYR A 94 2.67 -9.08 6.48
C TYR A 94 4.06 -8.43 6.52
N SER A 95 4.12 -7.11 6.76
CA SER A 95 5.34 -6.34 6.98
C SER A 95 6.11 -6.83 8.20
N SER A 96 5.41 -7.22 9.27
CA SER A 96 5.98 -7.70 10.53
C SER A 96 6.90 -8.92 10.36
N THR A 97 6.67 -9.70 9.30
CA THR A 97 7.44 -10.90 8.96
C THR A 97 8.51 -10.67 7.88
N ASN A 98 8.84 -9.42 7.58
CA ASN A 98 9.65 -9.03 6.43
C ASN A 98 9.11 -9.62 5.11
N TYR A 99 7.78 -9.59 4.93
CA TYR A 99 7.12 -10.05 3.70
C TYR A 99 7.32 -11.54 3.40
N THR A 100 7.52 -12.38 4.42
CA THR A 100 7.71 -13.83 4.25
C THR A 100 6.43 -14.63 4.52
N THR A 101 5.47 -14.05 5.23
CA THR A 101 4.19 -14.67 5.58
C THR A 101 3.05 -13.88 5.00
N SER A 102 2.00 -14.58 4.55
CA SER A 102 0.76 -13.96 4.08
C SER A 102 -0.46 -14.61 4.73
N GLY A 103 -1.50 -13.80 4.91
CA GLY A 103 -2.83 -14.22 5.33
C GLY A 103 -3.82 -14.16 4.15
N ALA A 104 -4.89 -14.95 4.24
CA ALA A 104 -5.99 -14.88 3.30
C ALA A 104 -7.32 -14.99 4.03
N VAL A 105 -8.25 -14.10 3.71
CA VAL A 105 -9.61 -14.09 4.26
C VAL A 105 -10.59 -14.04 3.11
N SER A 106 -11.54 -14.97 3.07
CA SER A 106 -12.64 -14.92 2.11
C SER A 106 -13.82 -14.21 2.72
N TRP A 107 -14.01 -12.94 2.36
CA TRP A 107 -15.06 -12.09 2.88
C TRP A 107 -15.38 -10.99 1.86
N GLY A 108 -16.56 -11.08 1.25
CA GLY A 108 -16.98 -10.26 0.11
C GLY A 108 -17.53 -11.12 -1.04
N LEU A 109 -18.38 -10.53 -1.87
CA LEU A 109 -18.86 -11.09 -3.13
C LEU A 109 -17.99 -10.58 -4.29
N SER A 110 -17.91 -11.31 -5.39
CA SER A 110 -17.13 -10.90 -6.59
C SER A 110 -17.57 -9.57 -7.21
N THR A 111 -18.74 -9.07 -6.82
CA THR A 111 -19.32 -7.79 -7.23
C THR A 111 -18.98 -6.64 -6.30
N ASP A 112 -18.34 -6.90 -5.16
CA ASP A 112 -18.05 -5.87 -4.16
C ASP A 112 -16.86 -5.02 -4.59
N ILE A 113 -16.91 -3.74 -4.25
CA ILE A 113 -15.81 -2.80 -4.42
C ILE A 113 -15.17 -2.61 -3.04
N PRO A 114 -13.97 -3.14 -2.80
CA PRO A 114 -13.25 -2.91 -1.55
C PRO A 114 -12.89 -1.43 -1.35
N LEU A 115 -12.86 -1.02 -0.07
CA LEU A 115 -12.50 0.33 0.37
C LEU A 115 -11.77 0.22 1.72
N PRO A 116 -10.43 0.15 1.74
CA PRO A 116 -9.64 0.20 2.95
C PRO A 116 -9.72 1.61 3.51
N ALA A 117 -10.21 1.70 4.73
CA ALA A 117 -10.15 2.88 5.55
C ALA A 117 -10.21 2.45 7.01
N ASP A 118 -9.52 3.19 7.86
CA ASP A 118 -9.79 3.21 9.29
C ASP A 118 -11.14 3.92 9.49
N TYR A 119 -12.20 3.15 9.74
CA TYR A 119 -13.56 3.69 9.95
C TYR A 119 -13.85 3.99 11.42
N ASP A 120 -13.01 3.55 12.37
CA ASP A 120 -13.25 3.70 13.81
C ASP A 120 -12.27 4.65 14.51
N GLY A 121 -11.24 5.10 13.81
CA GLY A 121 -10.29 6.13 14.23
C GLY A 121 -9.19 5.61 15.15
N ASP A 122 -8.91 4.31 15.17
CA ASP A 122 -7.88 3.72 16.02
C ASP A 122 -6.47 3.72 15.40
N GLY A 123 -6.36 4.20 14.16
CA GLY A 123 -5.10 4.31 13.43
C GLY A 123 -4.61 3.00 12.83
N LYS A 124 -5.49 2.01 12.65
CA LYS A 124 -5.20 0.72 11.99
C LYS A 124 -6.08 0.50 10.75
#